data_AF-A0A6D2IVG5-F1
#
_entry.id   AF-A0A6D2IVG5-F1
#
_cell.length_a   1.000
_cell.length_b   1.000
_cell.length_c   1.000
_cell.angle_alpha   90.00
_cell.angle_beta   90.00
_cell.angle_gamma   90.00
#
_symmetry.space_group_name_H-M   'P 1'
#
loop_
_entity.id
_entity.type
_entity.pdbx_description
1 polymer ?
#
loop_
_entity_poly.entity_id
_entity_poly.type
_entity_poly.pdbx_seq_one_letter_code
_entity_poly.pdbx_strand_id
1 'polypeptide(L)'
;MDAIKCNSSFLHRTKLNTLYSNHNFPKLRAPNFNHLFRPAAQQPLSLSAKDRRRSSEAENVAVVEKPPKSERFLLSDGLPSPFGATVRDNGVNFSVYSANSVSATICLFSLSDLRQNKVTEEIQLDPSTNRTGHVWHVFLKGDFKDMLYGYRFDGKFSPEEGHYYDSSNILLDPYAKAIISRDEFGVLGPDEVCWPQMACMVPTLDEEFDWEGDMHPRLSQKDLVIYEMHVRGFTRHESSKIEFPGTYQGVAEKLDHLQELGINCIELMPCHEFNELEYYSYNEILGDHRVNFWGYSTIGFFSPMIRYSSASSQNFAGRAINEFKVLVKEAHKRGIEVIMDVVLNHTAEGNEKGPIVSFRGVDNSVYYMLAPKGEFYNYSGCGNTFNCNHPCGASIHSGLPREGNE
;
A
#
# COMPACT_ATOMS: atom_id res chain seq x y z
N MET A 1 -1.84 39.93 -52.78
CA MET A 1 -3.17 40.38 -52.35
C MET A 1 -4.05 39.15 -52.34
N ASP A 2 -4.28 38.59 -51.15
CA ASP A 2 -5.62 38.32 -50.60
C ASP A 2 -5.45 37.43 -49.38
N ALA A 3 -5.59 38.08 -48.23
CA ALA A 3 -5.57 37.49 -46.91
C ALA A 3 -6.97 36.99 -46.58
N ILE A 4 -7.15 35.69 -46.40
CA ILE A 4 -8.34 35.16 -45.76
C ILE A 4 -8.04 35.04 -44.26
N LYS A 5 -8.51 36.06 -43.54
CA LYS A 5 -8.73 36.02 -42.09
C LYS A 5 -9.90 35.08 -41.82
N CYS A 6 -9.72 34.10 -40.94
CA CYS A 6 -10.84 33.45 -40.26
C CYS A 6 -10.56 33.51 -38.76
N ASN A 7 -11.39 34.26 -38.03
CA ASN A 7 -11.29 34.50 -36.61
C ASN A 7 -12.40 33.74 -35.86
N SER A 8 -11.96 32.87 -34.96
CA SER A 8 -12.47 32.61 -33.59
C SER A 8 -13.84 31.98 -33.30
N SER A 9 -13.83 31.23 -32.18
CA SER A 9 -14.91 30.71 -31.30
C SER A 9 -15.42 29.31 -31.69
N PHE A 10 -15.40 28.27 -30.85
CA PHE A 10 -15.56 28.15 -29.39
C PHE A 10 -14.59 27.09 -28.81
N LEU A 11 -13.76 27.49 -27.83
CA LEU A 11 -13.09 26.58 -26.91
C LEU A 11 -14.05 26.31 -25.74
N HIS A 12 -14.64 25.13 -25.67
CA HIS A 12 -15.24 24.66 -24.42
C HIS A 12 -14.11 24.12 -23.52
N ARG A 13 -13.48 25.00 -22.76
CA ARG A 13 -12.69 24.61 -21.59
C ARG A 13 -13.67 24.07 -20.54
N THR A 14 -13.83 22.75 -20.48
CA THR A 14 -14.49 22.10 -19.35
C THR A 14 -13.58 22.30 -18.13
N LYS A 15 -14.04 23.09 -17.16
CA LYS A 15 -13.32 23.25 -15.88
C LYS A 15 -13.41 21.93 -15.13
N LEU A 16 -12.31 21.16 -15.04
CA LEU A 16 -12.20 20.02 -14.12
C LEU A 16 -12.50 20.41 -12.66
N ASN A 17 -12.37 21.70 -12.31
CA ASN A 17 -12.60 22.20 -10.95
C ASN A 17 -14.01 21.98 -10.39
N THR A 18 -15.05 21.74 -11.21
CA THR A 18 -16.41 21.52 -10.70
C THR A 18 -16.63 20.15 -10.04
N LEU A 19 -15.77 19.17 -10.30
CA LEU A 19 -15.82 17.88 -9.58
C LEU A 19 -15.18 17.95 -8.17
N TYR A 20 -14.42 19.02 -7.88
CA TYR A 20 -13.64 19.17 -6.65
C TYR A 20 -14.16 20.30 -5.72
N SER A 21 -15.20 21.06 -6.10
CA SER A 21 -15.54 22.34 -5.45
C SER A 21 -16.47 22.29 -4.24
N ASN A 22 -16.85 21.12 -3.71
CA ASN A 22 -17.77 21.07 -2.57
C ASN A 22 -17.12 21.21 -1.19
N HIS A 23 -15.82 21.49 -1.10
CA HIS A 23 -15.19 21.81 0.18
C HIS A 23 -14.24 23.02 0.08
N ASN A 24 -14.69 24.15 0.63
CA ASN A 24 -13.86 25.33 0.88
C ASN A 24 -12.91 25.04 2.05
N PHE A 25 -11.59 25.09 1.82
CA PHE A 25 -10.60 25.06 2.89
C PHE A 25 -9.57 26.20 2.74
N PRO A 26 -9.12 26.81 3.86
CA PRO A 26 -8.24 27.96 3.82
C PRO A 26 -6.80 27.59 3.48
N LYS A 27 -6.17 28.42 2.63
CA LYS A 27 -4.73 28.34 2.31
C LYS A 27 -3.89 28.65 3.55
N LEU A 28 -2.95 27.78 3.92
CA LEU A 28 -1.93 28.06 4.92
C LEU A 28 -0.55 28.21 4.25
N ARG A 29 0.22 29.19 4.72
CA ARG A 29 1.56 29.55 4.25
C ARG A 29 2.61 28.53 4.72
N ALA A 30 3.61 28.30 3.87
CA ALA A 30 4.78 27.48 4.15
C ALA A 30 5.53 27.93 5.43
N PRO A 31 5.98 27.00 6.29
CA PRO A 31 6.83 27.35 7.42
C PRO A 31 8.30 27.56 6.99
N ASN A 32 8.93 28.52 7.67
CA ASN A 32 10.28 29.02 7.42
C ASN A 32 11.26 28.22 8.31
N PHE A 33 12.19 27.47 7.72
CA PHE A 33 13.18 26.68 8.46
C PHE A 33 14.42 27.53 8.75
N ASN A 34 14.50 28.08 9.96
CA ASN A 34 15.77 28.50 10.53
C ASN A 34 15.72 28.34 12.06
N HIS A 35 16.80 27.78 12.59
CA HIS A 35 17.08 27.38 13.97
C HIS A 35 16.68 25.94 14.32
N LEU A 36 17.69 25.10 14.54
CA LEU A 36 17.93 24.35 15.78
C LEU A 36 19.18 23.46 15.60
N PHE A 37 20.36 23.98 15.97
CA PHE A 37 21.54 23.15 16.24
C PHE A 37 21.99 23.41 17.68
N ARG A 38 21.84 22.40 18.55
CA ARG A 38 22.62 22.25 19.79
C ARG A 38 22.86 20.76 20.06
N PRO A 39 24.11 20.32 20.30
CA PRO A 39 24.42 18.92 20.59
C PRO A 39 24.07 18.56 22.04
N ALA A 40 23.50 17.37 22.23
CA ALA A 40 23.17 16.80 23.54
C ALA A 40 24.41 16.16 24.20
N ALA A 41 24.58 16.41 25.49
CA ALA A 41 25.64 15.85 26.34
C ALA A 41 25.21 14.54 27.02
N GLN A 42 26.16 13.60 27.12
CA GLN A 42 26.03 12.28 27.77
C GLN A 42 25.93 12.38 29.30
N GLN A 43 25.18 11.45 29.92
CA GLN A 43 25.33 11.06 31.32
C GLN A 43 25.03 9.55 31.55
N PRO A 44 25.59 8.92 32.61
CA PRO A 44 25.98 7.51 32.59
C PRO A 44 25.04 6.52 33.30
N LEU A 45 25.20 5.25 32.93
CA LEU A 45 24.61 4.04 33.50
C LEU A 45 24.96 3.83 34.98
N SER A 46 23.99 3.31 35.75
CA SER A 46 24.23 2.69 37.06
C SER A 46 23.63 1.28 37.11
N LEU A 47 24.45 0.32 37.56
CA LEU A 47 24.15 -1.08 37.80
C LEU A 47 23.81 -1.30 39.27
N SER A 48 22.82 -2.15 39.56
CA SER A 48 22.59 -2.71 40.89
C SER A 48 22.15 -4.17 40.78
N ALA A 49 23.00 -5.06 41.29
CA ALA A 49 22.71 -6.49 41.45
C ALA A 49 22.02 -6.76 42.79
N LYS A 50 21.02 -7.65 42.82
CA LYS A 50 20.63 -8.40 44.03
C LYS A 50 20.25 -9.85 43.74
N ASP A 51 20.72 -10.66 44.67
CA ASP A 51 20.78 -12.12 44.85
C ASP A 51 19.64 -13.06 44.45
N ARG A 52 20.08 -14.31 44.19
CA ARG A 52 19.34 -15.57 44.01
C ARG A 52 18.77 -16.11 45.34
N ARG A 53 17.53 -16.64 45.32
CA ARG A 53 17.13 -17.86 46.08
C ARG A 53 16.07 -18.68 45.31
N ARG A 54 15.97 -19.96 45.68
CA ARG A 54 15.58 -21.16 44.92
C ARG A 54 14.11 -21.59 45.13
N SER A 55 13.53 -22.16 44.06
CA SER A 55 12.59 -23.31 43.94
C SER A 55 11.19 -23.32 44.59
N SER A 56 10.16 -23.51 43.75
CA SER A 56 9.21 -24.64 43.81
C SER A 56 8.41 -24.74 42.50
N GLU A 57 8.46 -25.91 41.85
CA GLU A 57 7.61 -26.26 40.70
C GLU A 57 6.14 -26.37 41.12
N ALA A 58 5.26 -25.72 40.36
CA ALA A 58 3.83 -25.95 40.39
C ALA A 58 3.37 -26.15 38.93
N GLU A 59 2.70 -27.26 38.68
CA GLU A 59 2.06 -27.60 37.42
C GLU A 59 1.03 -26.52 37.05
N ASN A 60 1.30 -25.75 36.01
CA ASN A 60 0.34 -24.80 35.46
C ASN A 60 -0.58 -25.53 34.48
N VAL A 61 -1.80 -25.83 34.93
CA VAL A 61 -2.93 -26.10 34.05
C VAL A 61 -3.23 -24.81 33.30
N ALA A 62 -2.91 -24.77 32.01
CA ALA A 62 -3.20 -23.63 31.15
C ALA A 62 -4.73 -23.50 30.98
N VAL A 63 -5.32 -22.60 31.75
CA VAL A 63 -6.66 -22.08 31.50
C VAL A 63 -6.55 -21.23 30.24
N VAL A 64 -7.15 -21.67 29.14
CA VAL A 64 -7.32 -20.85 27.94
C VAL A 64 -8.31 -19.75 28.32
N GLU A 65 -7.80 -18.60 28.75
CA GLU A 65 -8.61 -17.41 28.93
C GLU A 65 -9.20 -17.05 27.56
N LYS A 66 -10.54 -17.07 27.46
CA LYS A 66 -11.23 -16.59 26.27
C LYS A 66 -10.80 -15.13 26.03
N PRO A 67 -10.41 -14.76 24.81
CA PRO A 67 -9.95 -13.41 24.54
C PRO A 67 -11.04 -12.39 24.93
N PRO A 68 -10.64 -11.19 25.39
CA PRO A 68 -11.59 -10.15 25.74
C PRO A 68 -12.49 -9.87 24.53
N LYS A 69 -13.80 -9.88 24.74
CA LYS A 69 -14.76 -9.53 23.69
C LYS A 69 -14.52 -8.08 23.30
N SER A 70 -14.36 -7.82 22.00
CA SER A 70 -14.41 -6.46 21.46
C SER A 70 -15.71 -5.79 21.93
N GLU A 71 -15.60 -4.60 22.54
CA GLU A 71 -16.76 -3.80 22.92
C GLU A 71 -17.32 -3.00 21.72
N ARG A 72 -16.55 -2.88 20.63
CA ARG A 72 -16.89 -2.07 19.44
C ARG A 72 -17.39 -2.88 18.25
N PHE A 73 -16.94 -4.12 18.12
CA PHE A 73 -17.24 -4.99 17.00
C PHE A 73 -17.91 -6.28 17.46
N LEU A 74 -18.98 -6.66 16.76
CA LEU A 74 -19.57 -7.99 16.90
C LEU A 74 -18.84 -8.95 15.96
N LEU A 75 -18.24 -9.99 16.55
CA LEU A 75 -17.48 -11.00 15.83
C LEU A 75 -18.39 -12.16 15.41
N SER A 76 -18.17 -12.67 14.20
CA SER A 76 -18.72 -13.94 13.71
C SER A 76 -17.72 -14.60 12.77
N ASP A 77 -17.99 -15.87 12.41
CA ASP A 77 -17.03 -16.74 11.71
C ASP A 77 -16.45 -16.10 10.43
N GLY A 78 -17.26 -15.35 9.66
CA GLY A 78 -16.87 -14.79 8.38
C GLY A 78 -16.72 -15.85 7.28
N LEU A 79 -16.10 -15.45 6.17
CA LEU A 79 -15.95 -16.26 4.97
C LEU A 79 -14.49 -16.28 4.50
N PRO A 80 -13.98 -17.43 4.03
CA PRO A 80 -12.62 -17.56 3.50
C PRO A 80 -12.42 -16.92 2.12
N SER A 81 -13.48 -16.37 1.51
CA SER A 81 -13.41 -15.72 0.20
C SER A 81 -14.43 -14.57 0.10
N PRO A 82 -14.10 -13.48 -0.61
CA PRO A 82 -12.80 -13.22 -1.27
C PRO A 82 -11.69 -12.87 -0.27
N PHE A 83 -10.43 -13.00 -0.68
CA PHE A 83 -9.28 -12.54 0.09
C PHE A 83 -9.24 -11.00 0.20
N GLY A 84 -8.64 -10.52 1.29
CA GLY A 84 -8.61 -9.13 1.70
C GLY A 84 -9.80 -8.74 2.59
N ALA A 85 -9.88 -7.45 2.91
CA ALA A 85 -11.05 -6.85 3.54
C ALA A 85 -12.15 -6.58 2.49
N THR A 86 -13.37 -7.03 2.76
CA THR A 86 -14.54 -6.85 1.89
C THR A 86 -15.75 -6.41 2.69
N VAL A 87 -16.39 -5.31 2.30
CA VAL A 87 -17.57 -4.78 2.98
C VAL A 87 -18.80 -5.60 2.64
N ARG A 88 -19.53 -6.07 3.67
CA ARG A 88 -20.80 -6.81 3.55
C ARG A 88 -21.67 -6.60 4.79
N ASP A 89 -22.99 -6.65 4.65
CA ASP A 89 -23.94 -6.70 5.78
C ASP A 89 -23.70 -5.65 6.90
N ASN A 90 -23.31 -4.44 6.52
CA ASN A 90 -22.92 -3.33 7.42
C ASN A 90 -21.74 -3.68 8.36
N GLY A 91 -20.80 -4.48 7.86
CA GLY A 91 -19.55 -4.85 8.49
C GLY A 91 -18.48 -5.17 7.44
N VAL A 92 -17.40 -5.79 7.87
CA VAL A 92 -16.27 -6.13 7.00
C VAL A 92 -15.86 -7.58 7.24
N ASN A 93 -15.80 -8.35 6.16
CA ASN A 93 -15.18 -9.66 6.14
C ASN A 93 -13.69 -9.50 5.86
N PHE A 94 -12.85 -9.99 6.76
CA PHE A 94 -11.41 -10.05 6.60
C PHE A 94 -11.04 -11.49 6.24
N SER A 95 -10.19 -11.68 5.23
CA SER A 95 -9.72 -13.00 4.85
C SER A 95 -8.29 -12.97 4.32
N VAL A 96 -7.42 -13.82 4.83
CA VAL A 96 -5.99 -13.85 4.47
C VAL A 96 -5.44 -15.27 4.48
N TYR A 97 -4.68 -15.61 3.44
CA TYR A 97 -4.01 -16.90 3.34
C TYR A 97 -2.71 -16.90 4.16
N SER A 98 -2.57 -17.87 5.06
CA SER A 98 -1.34 -18.18 5.76
C SER A 98 -1.37 -19.66 6.18
N ALA A 99 -0.55 -20.49 5.55
CA ALA A 99 -0.61 -21.94 5.77
C ALA A 99 0.07 -22.34 7.06
N ASN A 100 1.24 -21.75 7.34
CA ASN A 100 2.15 -22.17 8.40
C ASN A 100 2.00 -21.38 9.72
N SER A 101 1.11 -20.38 9.77
CA SER A 101 0.83 -19.65 11.01
C SER A 101 0.04 -20.50 12.00
N VAL A 102 0.35 -20.33 13.29
CA VAL A 102 -0.38 -20.97 14.39
C VAL A 102 -1.50 -20.10 14.92
N SER A 103 -1.37 -18.78 14.78
CA SER A 103 -2.40 -17.81 15.17
C SER A 103 -2.39 -16.60 14.25
N ALA A 104 -3.53 -15.90 14.20
CA ALA A 104 -3.68 -14.64 13.51
C ALA A 104 -4.46 -13.65 14.39
N THR A 105 -4.05 -12.40 14.39
CA THR A 105 -4.70 -11.30 15.09
C THR A 105 -4.91 -10.15 14.12
N ILE A 106 -6.13 -9.61 14.03
CA ILE A 106 -6.37 -8.35 13.32
C ILE A 106 -6.01 -7.20 14.26
N CYS A 107 -5.13 -6.31 13.81
CA CYS A 107 -4.82 -5.07 14.50
C CYS A 107 -5.54 -3.92 13.79
N LEU A 108 -6.43 -3.23 14.49
CA LEU A 108 -7.15 -2.06 13.99
C LEU A 108 -6.50 -0.77 14.48
N PHE A 109 -6.53 0.26 13.64
CA PHE A 109 -5.93 1.57 13.91
C PHE A 109 -6.89 2.69 13.56
N SER A 110 -7.01 3.68 14.43
CA SER A 110 -7.37 5.03 13.99
C SER A 110 -6.16 5.67 13.29
N LEU A 111 -6.41 6.63 12.39
CA LEU A 111 -5.32 7.40 11.75
C LEU A 111 -4.38 8.06 12.76
N SER A 112 -4.91 8.53 13.89
CA SER A 112 -4.13 9.17 14.95
C SER A 112 -3.23 8.17 15.69
N ASP A 113 -3.76 6.97 15.99
CA ASP A 113 -3.01 5.93 16.67
C ASP A 113 -1.92 5.33 15.75
N LEU A 114 -2.18 5.16 14.44
CA LEU A 114 -1.15 4.72 13.48
C LEU A 114 0.07 5.65 13.48
N ARG A 115 -0.16 6.98 13.47
CA ARG A 115 0.92 7.99 13.53
C ARG A 115 1.74 7.94 14.83
N GLN A 116 1.21 7.31 15.86
CA GLN A 116 1.87 7.11 17.16
C GLN A 116 2.35 5.67 17.34
N ASN A 117 2.33 4.84 16.28
CA ASN A 117 2.65 3.41 16.33
C ASN A 117 1.87 2.65 17.41
N LYS A 118 0.60 3.01 17.61
CA LYS A 118 -0.27 2.42 18.63
C LYS A 118 -1.40 1.66 17.97
N VAL A 119 -1.68 0.45 18.46
CA VAL A 119 -2.86 -0.31 18.04
C VAL A 119 -4.08 0.21 18.79
N THR A 120 -5.17 0.49 18.07
CA THR A 120 -6.43 0.93 18.67
C THR A 120 -7.17 -0.25 19.28
N GLU A 121 -7.20 -1.38 18.57
CA GLU A 121 -7.89 -2.59 19.00
C GLU A 121 -7.29 -3.83 18.34
N GLU A 122 -7.22 -4.92 19.10
CA GLU A 122 -6.72 -6.22 18.61
C GLU A 122 -7.84 -7.25 18.70
N ILE A 123 -8.02 -8.01 17.62
CA ILE A 123 -9.03 -9.06 17.52
C ILE A 123 -8.32 -10.37 17.22
N GLN A 124 -8.22 -11.21 18.24
CA GLN A 124 -7.65 -12.55 18.12
C GLN A 124 -8.62 -13.47 17.40
N LEU A 125 -8.16 -14.14 16.34
CA LEU A 125 -8.97 -15.11 15.60
C LEU A 125 -8.90 -16.47 16.30
N ASP A 126 -10.05 -17.13 16.44
CA ASP A 126 -10.15 -18.49 16.98
C ASP A 126 -9.77 -19.50 15.87
N PRO A 127 -8.69 -20.28 16.00
CA PRO A 127 -8.28 -21.22 14.96
C PRO A 127 -9.32 -22.31 14.65
N SER A 128 -10.30 -22.54 15.53
CA SER A 128 -11.34 -23.55 15.35
C SER A 128 -12.56 -23.07 14.57
N THR A 129 -12.79 -21.75 14.49
CA THR A 129 -13.96 -21.15 13.81
C THR A 129 -13.58 -20.11 12.76
N ASN A 130 -12.49 -19.36 12.98
CA ASN A 130 -11.99 -18.29 12.12
C ASN A 130 -10.88 -18.76 11.16
N ARG A 131 -10.89 -20.05 10.81
CA ARG A 131 -9.95 -20.63 9.86
C ARG A 131 -10.59 -21.78 9.08
N THR A 132 -10.54 -21.69 7.75
CA THR A 132 -10.93 -22.76 6.83
C THR A 132 -9.71 -23.17 6.01
N GLY A 133 -9.20 -24.39 6.23
CA GLY A 133 -7.94 -24.83 5.63
C GLY A 133 -6.76 -23.93 6.03
N HIS A 134 -6.14 -23.28 5.04
CA HIS A 134 -5.02 -22.34 5.22
C HIS A 134 -5.43 -20.86 5.18
N VAL A 135 -6.74 -20.58 5.26
CA VAL A 135 -7.28 -19.23 5.19
C VAL A 135 -7.84 -18.83 6.53
N TRP A 136 -7.29 -17.77 7.11
CA TRP A 136 -7.86 -17.09 8.26
C TRP A 136 -8.96 -16.15 7.82
N HIS A 137 -10.06 -16.11 8.54
CA HIS A 137 -11.16 -15.22 8.23
C HIS A 137 -12.02 -14.86 9.44
N VAL A 138 -12.60 -13.67 9.42
CA VAL A 138 -13.56 -13.21 10.44
C VAL A 138 -14.46 -12.14 9.83
N PHE A 139 -15.73 -12.14 10.23
CA PHE A 139 -16.62 -11.03 9.94
C PHE A 139 -16.82 -10.18 11.19
N LEU A 140 -16.57 -8.88 11.02
CA LEU A 140 -16.69 -7.89 12.07
C LEU A 140 -17.81 -6.91 11.71
N LYS A 141 -18.83 -6.83 12.55
CA LYS A 141 -19.90 -5.84 12.42
C LYS A 141 -19.68 -4.69 13.39
N GLY A 142 -19.58 -3.48 12.88
CA GLY A 142 -19.34 -2.27 13.67
C GLY A 142 -18.99 -1.08 12.78
N ASP A 143 -18.58 0.02 13.40
CA ASP A 143 -18.17 1.23 12.70
C ASP A 143 -16.68 1.20 12.37
N PHE A 144 -16.36 1.19 11.07
CA PHE A 144 -15.00 1.22 10.53
C PHE A 144 -14.60 2.60 10.00
N LYS A 145 -15.39 3.64 10.26
CA LYS A 145 -15.08 4.98 9.80
C LYS A 145 -13.69 5.41 10.28
N ASP A 146 -12.87 5.83 9.32
CA ASP A 146 -11.49 6.29 9.52
C ASP A 146 -10.58 5.25 10.23
N MET A 147 -10.93 3.96 10.10
CA MET A 147 -10.16 2.83 10.63
C MET A 147 -9.31 2.17 9.54
N LEU A 148 -8.14 1.71 9.94
CA LEU A 148 -7.19 0.94 9.15
C LEU A 148 -6.95 -0.40 9.83
N TYR A 149 -6.34 -1.34 9.12
CA TYR A 149 -6.04 -2.66 9.67
C TYR A 149 -4.69 -3.20 9.23
N GLY A 150 -4.18 -4.15 10.00
CA GLY A 150 -3.08 -5.05 9.65
C GLY A 150 -3.24 -6.37 10.40
N TYR A 151 -2.28 -7.27 10.25
CA TYR A 151 -2.27 -8.55 10.92
C TYR A 151 -1.01 -8.76 11.75
N ARG A 152 -1.15 -9.41 12.91
CA ARG A 152 -0.05 -10.15 13.53
C ARG A 152 -0.23 -11.62 13.22
N PHE A 153 0.83 -12.29 12.83
CA PHE A 153 0.87 -13.75 12.73
C PHE A 153 1.90 -14.28 13.70
N ASP A 154 1.54 -15.35 14.39
CA ASP A 154 2.47 -16.11 15.23
C ASP A 154 2.76 -17.47 14.59
N GLY A 155 3.91 -18.04 14.93
CA GLY A 155 4.38 -19.29 14.36
C GLY A 155 5.87 -19.51 14.58
N LYS A 156 6.45 -20.40 13.78
CA LYS A 156 7.87 -20.71 13.85
C LYS A 156 8.70 -19.55 13.28
N PHE A 157 9.65 -19.03 14.07
CA PHE A 157 10.74 -18.20 13.54
C PHE A 157 11.99 -19.08 13.38
N SER A 158 12.28 -19.47 12.14
CA SER A 158 13.40 -20.34 11.78
C SER A 158 13.83 -20.00 10.35
N PRO A 159 14.69 -18.98 10.19
CA PRO A 159 15.20 -18.56 8.88
C PRO A 159 15.81 -19.69 8.06
N GLU A 160 16.51 -20.63 8.72
CA GLU A 160 17.13 -21.81 8.11
C GLU A 160 16.12 -22.82 7.53
N GLU A 161 14.85 -22.73 7.91
CA GLU A 161 13.74 -23.49 7.32
C GLU A 161 12.82 -22.60 6.48
N GLY A 162 13.16 -21.32 6.34
CA GLY A 162 12.39 -20.36 5.56
C GLY A 162 11.15 -19.80 6.27
N HIS A 163 11.09 -19.85 7.61
CA HIS A 163 9.96 -19.33 8.39
C HIS A 163 10.34 -18.06 9.18
N TYR A 164 9.51 -17.03 9.10
CA TYR A 164 9.76 -15.68 9.64
C TYR A 164 8.59 -15.13 10.47
N TYR A 165 7.81 -16.01 11.11
CA TYR A 165 6.70 -15.57 11.96
C TYR A 165 7.24 -14.86 13.20
N ASP A 166 6.86 -13.60 13.36
CA ASP A 166 7.21 -12.77 14.51
C ASP A 166 6.02 -11.88 14.84
N SER A 167 5.32 -12.24 15.91
CA SER A 167 4.11 -11.58 16.36
C SER A 167 4.35 -10.14 16.86
N SER A 168 5.60 -9.70 17.02
CA SER A 168 5.92 -8.30 17.31
C SER A 168 5.74 -7.37 16.10
N ASN A 169 5.71 -7.92 14.87
CA ASN A 169 5.46 -7.16 13.65
C ASN A 169 3.97 -7.07 13.33
N ILE A 170 3.53 -5.90 12.87
CA ILE A 170 2.18 -5.72 12.30
C ILE A 170 2.33 -5.60 10.79
N LEU A 171 1.73 -6.54 10.09
CA LEU A 171 1.93 -6.83 8.69
C LEU A 171 0.76 -6.34 7.86
N LEU A 172 1.06 -5.94 6.63
CA LEU A 172 0.07 -5.58 5.63
C LEU A 172 -0.60 -6.82 5.06
N ASP A 173 -1.90 -6.68 4.78
CA ASP A 173 -2.66 -7.64 3.99
C ASP A 173 -2.13 -7.66 2.55
N PRO A 174 -1.67 -8.82 2.02
CA PRO A 174 -1.26 -8.96 0.62
C PRO A 174 -2.31 -8.49 -0.41
N TYR A 175 -3.58 -8.46 -0.02
CA TYR A 175 -4.73 -8.11 -0.87
C TYR A 175 -5.28 -6.70 -0.59
N ALA A 176 -4.59 -5.88 0.21
CA ALA A 176 -4.98 -4.52 0.54
C ALA A 176 -5.20 -3.67 -0.71
N LYS A 177 -6.38 -3.03 -0.81
CA LYS A 177 -6.72 -2.14 -1.94
C LYS A 177 -6.05 -0.77 -1.85
N ALA A 178 -5.59 -0.41 -0.66
CA ALA A 178 -4.73 0.75 -0.44
C ALA A 178 -3.95 0.56 0.87
N ILE A 179 -2.76 1.15 0.92
CA ILE A 179 -1.85 1.11 2.07
C ILE A 179 -1.55 2.56 2.48
N ILE A 180 -1.59 2.83 3.77
CA ILE A 180 -1.33 4.13 4.37
C ILE A 180 -0.06 4.06 5.21
N SER A 181 0.82 5.04 5.02
CA SER A 181 1.93 5.34 5.94
C SER A 181 2.31 6.81 5.89
N ARG A 182 3.17 7.17 4.93
CA ARG A 182 3.66 8.52 4.70
C ARG A 182 2.81 9.18 3.63
N ASP A 183 2.44 10.42 3.89
CA ASP A 183 1.50 11.20 3.09
C ASP A 183 2.18 11.84 1.86
N GLU A 184 3.50 12.06 1.91
CA GLU A 184 4.23 12.84 0.90
C GLU A 184 5.48 12.12 0.37
N PHE A 185 5.71 12.25 -0.95
CA PHE A 185 6.88 11.69 -1.61
C PHE A 185 8.17 12.38 -1.15
N GLY A 186 9.14 11.59 -0.68
CA GLY A 186 10.46 12.06 -0.26
C GLY A 186 10.50 12.58 1.18
N VAL A 187 9.39 12.52 1.91
CA VAL A 187 9.31 12.96 3.32
C VAL A 187 9.45 11.75 4.23
N LEU A 188 10.41 11.78 5.15
CA LEU A 188 10.65 10.71 6.12
C LEU A 188 9.44 10.51 7.05
N GLY A 189 9.33 9.31 7.63
CA GLY A 189 8.34 9.03 8.65
C GLY A 189 8.63 9.73 9.97
N PRO A 190 7.74 9.59 10.98
CA PRO A 190 8.02 10.00 12.35
C PRO A 190 9.38 9.44 12.81
N ASP A 191 10.12 10.23 13.59
CA ASP A 191 11.47 9.87 14.07
C ASP A 191 12.50 9.59 12.94
N GLU A 192 12.31 10.19 11.77
CA GLU A 192 13.22 10.11 10.61
C GLU A 192 13.40 8.68 10.06
N VAL A 193 12.43 7.79 10.28
CA VAL A 193 12.50 6.41 9.79
C VAL A 193 12.02 6.28 8.34
N CYS A 194 12.71 5.44 7.57
CA CYS A 194 12.36 5.15 6.18
C CYS A 194 11.22 4.11 6.06
N TRP A 195 11.01 3.31 7.10
CA TRP A 195 10.01 2.23 7.17
C TRP A 195 9.13 2.40 8.43
N PRO A 196 8.28 3.45 8.50
CA PRO A 196 7.33 3.57 9.60
C PRO A 196 6.24 2.49 9.50
N GLN A 197 5.45 2.31 10.56
CA GLN A 197 4.31 1.39 10.53
C GLN A 197 3.36 1.78 9.38
N MET A 198 3.05 0.81 8.54
CA MET A 198 2.05 0.92 7.48
C MET A 198 0.76 0.22 7.93
N ALA A 199 -0.38 0.63 7.40
CA ALA A 199 -1.65 -0.09 7.61
C ALA A 199 -2.50 -0.09 6.34
N CYS A 200 -3.37 -1.07 6.22
CA CYS A 200 -4.27 -1.26 5.10
C CYS A 200 -5.56 -0.47 5.30
N MET A 201 -6.10 0.09 4.23
CA MET A 201 -7.41 0.74 4.26
C MET A 201 -8.52 -0.28 4.50
N VAL A 202 -9.38 -0.04 5.49
CA VAL A 202 -10.66 -0.75 5.59
C VAL A 202 -11.62 -0.15 4.56
N PRO A 203 -12.20 -0.94 3.64
CA PRO A 203 -13.14 -0.41 2.66
C PRO A 203 -14.45 0.06 3.31
N THR A 204 -15.11 1.05 2.71
CA THR A 204 -16.39 1.63 3.15
C THR A 204 -17.47 1.41 2.07
N LEU A 205 -18.76 1.42 2.46
CA LEU A 205 -19.87 1.24 1.51
C LEU A 205 -20.09 2.45 0.59
N ASP A 206 -19.66 3.64 1.01
CA ASP A 206 -20.07 4.91 0.42
C ASP A 206 -19.20 5.37 -0.78
N GLU A 207 -18.31 4.52 -1.29
CA GLU A 207 -17.29 4.90 -2.28
C GLU A 207 -17.41 4.14 -3.62
N GLU A 208 -18.61 4.08 -4.20
CA GLU A 208 -18.73 3.70 -5.61
C GLU A 208 -18.18 4.82 -6.51
N PHE A 209 -17.28 4.46 -7.42
CA PHE A 209 -16.71 5.41 -8.38
C PHE A 209 -17.61 5.52 -9.61
N ASP A 210 -18.06 6.73 -9.94
CA ASP A 210 -18.80 6.99 -11.17
C ASP A 210 -17.86 7.02 -12.38
N TRP A 211 -17.90 5.93 -13.15
CA TRP A 211 -17.17 5.79 -14.41
C TRP A 211 -17.77 6.61 -15.56
N GLU A 212 -18.95 7.21 -15.40
CA GLU A 212 -19.63 8.00 -16.44
C GLU A 212 -19.80 7.21 -17.77
N GLY A 213 -19.97 5.89 -17.67
CA GLY A 213 -20.09 5.01 -18.84
C GLY A 213 -18.76 4.75 -19.58
N ASP A 214 -17.62 5.05 -18.96
CA ASP A 214 -16.30 4.74 -19.50
C ASP A 214 -16.17 3.27 -19.89
N MET A 215 -15.53 3.04 -21.04
CA MET A 215 -15.27 1.72 -21.59
C MET A 215 -13.86 1.71 -22.15
N HIS A 216 -13.14 0.61 -21.91
CA HIS A 216 -11.81 0.40 -22.47
C HIS A 216 -11.80 0.67 -23.99
N PRO A 217 -10.88 1.52 -24.52
CA PRO A 217 -10.85 1.90 -25.93
C PRO A 217 -10.76 0.70 -26.91
N ARG A 218 -10.02 -0.35 -26.52
CA ARG A 218 -9.87 -1.61 -27.29
C ARG A 218 -9.29 -1.35 -28.68
N LEU A 219 -8.27 -0.49 -28.73
CA LEU A 219 -7.46 -0.29 -29.92
C LEU A 219 -6.74 -1.60 -30.26
N SER A 220 -6.54 -1.87 -31.55
CA SER A 220 -5.83 -3.06 -31.97
C SER A 220 -4.33 -2.85 -31.71
N GLN A 221 -3.66 -3.87 -31.16
CA GLN A 221 -2.26 -3.76 -30.70
C GLN A 221 -1.30 -3.22 -31.77
N LYS A 222 -1.53 -3.56 -33.05
CA LYS A 222 -0.68 -3.11 -34.17
C LYS A 222 -0.77 -1.59 -34.43
N ASP A 223 -1.82 -0.95 -33.91
CA ASP A 223 -2.13 0.47 -34.11
C ASP A 223 -1.70 1.31 -32.90
N LEU A 224 -1.12 0.70 -31.86
CA LEU A 224 -0.64 1.40 -30.67
C LEU A 224 0.66 2.16 -30.94
N VAL A 225 0.71 3.39 -30.44
CA VAL A 225 1.91 4.21 -30.31
C VAL A 225 2.06 4.52 -28.83
N ILE A 226 2.95 3.77 -28.18
CA ILE A 226 3.11 3.73 -26.73
C ILE A 226 4.08 4.82 -26.28
N TYR A 227 3.70 5.57 -25.23
CA TYR A 227 4.54 6.53 -24.55
C TYR A 227 4.82 6.05 -23.12
N GLU A 228 6.02 5.53 -22.87
CA GLU A 228 6.50 5.19 -21.53
C GLU A 228 6.70 6.46 -20.71
N MET A 229 6.14 6.49 -19.50
CA MET A 229 6.21 7.66 -18.64
C MET A 229 6.16 7.35 -17.16
N HIS A 230 6.82 8.23 -16.41
CA HIS A 230 6.78 8.23 -14.95
C HIS A 230 5.75 9.25 -14.46
N VAL A 231 4.76 8.83 -13.65
CA VAL A 231 3.68 9.70 -13.12
C VAL A 231 4.25 10.97 -12.48
N ARG A 232 5.19 10.80 -11.52
CA ARG A 232 5.86 11.94 -10.89
C ARG A 232 6.67 12.78 -11.90
N GLY A 233 7.59 12.17 -12.64
CA GLY A 233 8.49 12.87 -13.55
C GLY A 233 7.77 13.71 -14.62
N PHE A 234 6.63 13.23 -15.12
CA PHE A 234 5.91 13.87 -16.23
C PHE A 234 5.50 15.32 -15.94
N THR A 235 5.10 15.63 -14.71
CA THR A 235 4.60 16.96 -14.36
C THR A 235 5.30 17.61 -13.16
N ARG A 236 6.35 16.98 -12.59
CA ARG A 236 7.01 17.50 -11.38
C ARG A 236 7.70 18.85 -11.57
N HIS A 237 8.28 19.10 -12.74
CA HIS A 237 9.03 20.33 -13.00
C HIS A 237 8.10 21.56 -13.01
N GLU A 238 8.57 22.69 -12.48
CA GLU A 238 7.78 23.94 -12.37
C GLU A 238 7.20 24.43 -13.71
N SER A 239 7.86 24.10 -14.82
CA SER A 239 7.41 24.43 -16.17
C SER A 239 6.12 23.72 -16.58
N SER A 240 5.69 22.69 -15.84
CA SER A 240 4.41 22.02 -16.06
C SER A 240 3.22 22.97 -15.83
N LYS A 241 3.37 23.96 -14.94
CA LYS A 241 2.37 25.00 -14.64
C LYS A 241 0.99 24.44 -14.27
N ILE A 242 0.97 23.39 -13.44
CA ILE A 242 -0.24 22.79 -12.88
C ILE A 242 -0.27 22.91 -11.36
N GLU A 243 -1.45 22.73 -10.76
CA GLU A 243 -1.64 22.87 -9.31
C GLU A 243 -1.03 21.71 -8.52
N PHE A 244 -1.06 20.49 -9.07
CA PHE A 244 -0.62 19.26 -8.41
C PHE A 244 0.50 18.55 -9.19
N PRO A 245 1.74 19.08 -9.16
CA PRO A 245 2.85 18.55 -9.94
C PRO A 245 3.36 17.20 -9.43
N GLY A 246 3.41 16.22 -10.33
CA GLY A 246 3.94 14.88 -10.08
C GLY A 246 2.92 13.92 -9.46
N THR A 247 1.64 14.09 -9.77
CA THR A 247 0.52 13.28 -9.26
C THR A 247 -0.32 12.71 -10.40
N TYR A 248 -1.21 11.75 -10.11
CA TYR A 248 -2.16 11.21 -11.10
C TYR A 248 -3.05 12.30 -11.70
N GLN A 249 -3.58 13.20 -10.86
CA GLN A 249 -4.33 14.37 -11.32
C GLN A 249 -3.49 15.25 -12.24
N GLY A 250 -2.22 15.49 -11.89
CA GLY A 250 -1.33 16.28 -12.73
C GLY A 250 -1.09 15.66 -14.10
N VAL A 251 -0.99 14.32 -14.19
CA VAL A 251 -0.94 13.62 -15.47
C VAL A 251 -2.24 13.84 -16.25
N ALA A 252 -3.40 13.67 -15.61
CA ALA A 252 -4.71 13.83 -16.26
C ALA A 252 -4.87 15.23 -16.89
N GLU A 253 -4.41 16.28 -16.20
CA GLU A 253 -4.41 17.67 -16.70
C GLU A 253 -3.52 17.90 -17.93
N LYS A 254 -2.60 16.98 -18.23
CA LYS A 254 -1.65 17.07 -19.34
C LYS A 254 -1.88 16.06 -20.45
N LEU A 255 -2.94 15.27 -20.40
CA LEU A 255 -3.24 14.28 -21.45
C LEU A 255 -3.51 14.91 -22.82
N ASP A 256 -4.03 16.15 -22.89
CA ASP A 256 -4.21 16.88 -24.16
C ASP A 256 -2.89 17.02 -24.93
N HIS A 257 -1.76 17.20 -24.22
CA HIS A 257 -0.44 17.28 -24.83
C HIS A 257 -0.05 15.95 -25.52
N LEU A 258 -0.35 14.81 -24.89
CA LEU A 258 -0.07 13.50 -25.46
C LEU A 258 -0.98 13.19 -26.65
N GLN A 259 -2.24 13.60 -26.57
CA GLN A 259 -3.18 13.49 -27.68
C GLN A 259 -2.72 14.34 -28.88
N GLU A 260 -2.31 15.59 -28.66
CA GLU A 260 -1.75 16.47 -29.71
C GLU A 260 -0.46 15.91 -30.32
N LEU A 261 0.37 15.24 -29.52
CA LEU A 261 1.57 14.54 -29.98
C LEU A 261 1.23 13.32 -30.86
N GLY A 262 0.01 12.80 -30.79
CA GLY A 262 -0.45 11.63 -31.54
C GLY A 262 -0.28 10.29 -30.80
N ILE A 263 -0.03 10.34 -29.49
CA ILE A 263 0.04 9.14 -28.63
C ILE A 263 -1.38 8.63 -28.37
N ASN A 264 -1.58 7.31 -28.48
CA ASN A 264 -2.84 6.64 -28.18
C ASN A 264 -2.72 5.55 -27.10
N CYS A 265 -1.54 5.42 -26.48
CA CYS A 265 -1.33 4.55 -25.33
C CYS A 265 -0.23 5.14 -24.43
N ILE A 266 -0.50 5.24 -23.14
CA ILE A 266 0.53 5.53 -22.13
C ILE A 266 0.91 4.25 -21.41
N GLU A 267 2.21 4.05 -21.21
CA GLU A 267 2.74 3.00 -20.35
C GLU A 267 3.29 3.65 -19.09
N LEU A 268 2.59 3.45 -17.98
CA LEU A 268 2.97 3.99 -16.69
C LEU A 268 4.03 3.10 -16.05
N MET A 269 5.18 3.67 -15.71
CA MET A 269 6.13 3.06 -14.77
C MET A 269 5.41 2.65 -13.46
N PRO A 270 5.98 1.75 -12.64
CA PRO A 270 5.27 1.11 -11.53
C PRO A 270 4.42 2.06 -10.68
N CYS A 271 3.11 1.80 -10.66
CA CYS A 271 2.12 2.56 -9.91
C CYS A 271 1.53 1.79 -8.72
N HIS A 272 1.98 0.55 -8.48
CA HIS A 272 1.70 -0.14 -7.22
C HIS A 272 2.44 0.52 -6.06
N GLU A 273 1.94 0.39 -4.83
CA GLU A 273 2.58 0.95 -3.65
C GLU A 273 4.02 0.43 -3.49
N PHE A 274 4.98 1.33 -3.40
CA PHE A 274 6.41 1.07 -3.19
C PHE A 274 7.02 2.14 -2.29
N ASN A 275 8.13 1.88 -1.59
CA ASN A 275 8.77 2.87 -0.73
C ASN A 275 9.91 3.60 -1.44
N GLU A 276 9.70 4.87 -1.81
CA GLU A 276 10.74 5.70 -2.44
C GLU A 276 11.95 5.96 -1.52
N LEU A 277 11.81 5.74 -0.21
CA LEU A 277 12.87 5.95 0.77
C LEU A 277 13.63 4.67 1.15
N GLU A 278 13.38 3.54 0.49
CA GLU A 278 13.95 2.24 0.91
C GLU A 278 15.50 2.22 0.94
N TYR A 279 16.16 3.04 0.11
CA TYR A 279 17.61 3.25 0.10
C TYR A 279 17.99 4.74 0.23
N TYR A 280 17.18 5.49 0.99
CA TYR A 280 17.41 6.90 1.29
C TYR A 280 18.80 7.11 1.88
N SER A 281 19.63 7.85 1.14
CA SER A 281 21.01 8.12 1.54
C SER A 281 21.51 9.39 0.89
N TYR A 282 22.28 10.18 1.63
CA TYR A 282 22.84 11.42 1.12
C TYR A 282 23.89 11.12 0.05
N ASN A 283 23.80 11.85 -1.07
CA ASN A 283 24.74 11.80 -2.18
C ASN A 283 25.60 13.07 -2.16
N GLU A 284 26.83 12.94 -1.67
CA GLU A 284 27.76 14.07 -1.56
C GLU A 284 28.15 14.69 -2.91
N ILE A 285 28.05 13.92 -4.01
CA ILE A 285 28.44 14.40 -5.35
C ILE A 285 27.37 15.33 -5.93
N LEU A 286 26.09 14.98 -5.76
CA LEU A 286 24.96 15.74 -6.30
C LEU A 286 24.38 16.74 -5.29
N GLY A 287 24.74 16.60 -4.01
CA GLY A 287 24.20 17.42 -2.93
C GLY A 287 22.73 17.11 -2.61
N ASP A 288 22.24 15.93 -3.00
CA ASP A 288 20.86 15.49 -2.83
C ASP A 288 20.77 14.13 -2.12
N HIS A 289 19.58 13.53 -2.07
CA HIS A 289 19.39 12.20 -1.52
C HIS A 289 18.96 11.22 -2.61
N ARG A 290 19.55 10.02 -2.55
CA ARG A 290 19.11 8.90 -3.39
C ARG A 290 17.75 8.43 -2.90
N VAL A 291 16.84 8.17 -3.83
CA VAL A 291 15.50 7.64 -3.59
C VAL A 291 15.18 6.60 -4.65
N ASN A 292 14.30 5.64 -4.34
CA ASN A 292 13.66 4.85 -5.37
C ASN A 292 12.67 5.70 -6.12
N PHE A 293 13.13 6.30 -7.21
CA PHE A 293 12.27 7.13 -8.04
C PHE A 293 11.32 6.25 -8.85
N TRP A 294 11.86 5.26 -9.58
CA TRP A 294 11.13 4.45 -10.57
C TRP A 294 10.08 3.51 -9.97
N GLY A 295 10.30 2.98 -8.77
CA GLY A 295 9.29 2.16 -8.08
C GLY A 295 9.31 0.66 -8.39
N TYR A 296 10.38 0.13 -9.03
CA TYR A 296 10.57 -1.31 -9.22
C TYR A 296 10.95 -2.05 -7.93
N SER A 297 10.14 -1.93 -6.88
CA SER A 297 10.30 -2.55 -5.57
C SER A 297 8.94 -2.51 -4.85
N THR A 298 8.00 -3.38 -5.27
CA THR A 298 6.60 -3.30 -4.86
C THR A 298 6.36 -3.83 -3.44
N ILE A 299 5.54 -3.12 -2.67
CA ILE A 299 5.04 -3.49 -1.34
C ILE A 299 3.65 -4.13 -1.44
N GLY A 300 2.73 -3.51 -2.19
CA GLY A 300 1.34 -3.96 -2.28
C GLY A 300 0.81 -3.98 -3.72
N PHE A 301 0.58 -5.18 -4.26
CA PHE A 301 0.15 -5.38 -5.66
C PHE A 301 -1.28 -4.94 -5.98
N PHE A 302 -2.10 -4.67 -4.98
CA PHE A 302 -3.49 -4.22 -5.15
C PHE A 302 -3.70 -2.75 -4.77
N SER A 303 -2.63 -2.07 -4.33
CA SER A 303 -2.67 -0.71 -3.82
C SER A 303 -1.99 0.24 -4.79
N PRO A 304 -2.63 1.32 -5.25
CA PRO A 304 -1.94 2.36 -6.00
C PRO A 304 -0.96 3.12 -5.08
N MET A 305 0.13 3.64 -5.66
CA MET A 305 1.12 4.46 -4.96
C MET A 305 0.47 5.72 -4.41
N ILE A 306 0.25 5.77 -3.10
CA ILE A 306 -0.53 6.86 -2.47
C ILE A 306 0.20 8.20 -2.54
N ARG A 307 1.53 8.19 -2.60
CA ARG A 307 2.37 9.39 -2.69
C ARG A 307 2.43 10.01 -4.10
N TYR A 308 1.69 9.42 -5.06
CA TYR A 308 1.35 10.05 -6.34
C TYR A 308 -0.07 10.65 -6.37
N SER A 309 -0.78 10.64 -5.25
CA SER A 309 -2.08 11.32 -5.10
C SER A 309 -1.89 12.82 -4.82
N SER A 310 -2.84 13.66 -5.26
CA SER A 310 -2.79 15.11 -5.08
C SER A 310 -3.25 15.60 -3.70
N ALA A 311 -3.94 14.75 -2.94
CA ALA A 311 -4.55 15.13 -1.68
C ALA A 311 -3.59 15.06 -0.49
N SER A 312 -3.62 16.10 0.37
CA SER A 312 -3.03 16.13 1.71
C SER A 312 -4.12 16.17 2.80
N SER A 313 -4.18 15.12 3.61
CA SER A 313 -4.42 15.08 5.07
C SER A 313 -5.71 14.45 5.61
N GLN A 314 -6.76 14.15 4.82
CA GLN A 314 -8.01 13.56 5.34
C GLN A 314 -8.65 12.59 4.32
N ASN A 315 -8.65 11.29 4.65
CA ASN A 315 -9.04 10.13 3.80
C ASN A 315 -8.26 9.95 2.49
N PHE A 316 -6.99 9.54 2.61
CA PHE A 316 -6.03 9.44 1.51
C PHE A 316 -6.15 8.19 0.63
N ALA A 317 -6.44 7.03 1.21
CA ALA A 317 -6.33 5.76 0.52
C ALA A 317 -7.39 5.58 -0.58
N GLY A 318 -8.66 5.85 -0.27
CA GLY A 318 -9.75 5.88 -1.26
C GLY A 318 -9.55 6.95 -2.34
N ARG A 319 -8.87 8.06 -2.00
CA ARG A 319 -8.54 9.11 -2.96
C ARG A 319 -7.49 8.70 -3.97
N ALA A 320 -6.39 8.06 -3.57
CA ALA A 320 -5.38 7.59 -4.52
C ALA A 320 -6.00 6.60 -5.55
N ILE A 321 -6.88 5.71 -5.07
CA ILE A 321 -7.68 4.82 -5.93
C ILE A 321 -8.52 5.65 -6.91
N ASN A 322 -9.30 6.62 -6.41
CA ASN A 322 -10.19 7.41 -7.24
C ASN A 322 -9.44 8.33 -8.22
N GLU A 323 -8.32 8.93 -7.82
CA GLU A 323 -7.48 9.72 -8.72
C GLU A 323 -6.87 8.88 -9.84
N PHE A 324 -6.43 7.65 -9.54
CA PHE A 324 -5.98 6.73 -10.56
C PHE A 324 -7.11 6.37 -11.54
N LYS A 325 -8.33 6.08 -11.03
CA LYS A 325 -9.50 5.86 -11.88
C LYS A 325 -9.87 7.07 -12.73
N VAL A 326 -9.76 8.29 -12.19
CA VAL A 326 -9.95 9.55 -12.94
C VAL A 326 -8.92 9.66 -14.06
N LEU A 327 -7.64 9.39 -13.79
CA LEU A 327 -6.59 9.38 -14.82
C LEU A 327 -6.95 8.42 -15.96
N VAL A 328 -7.36 7.19 -15.64
CA VAL A 328 -7.77 6.18 -16.64
C VAL A 328 -8.97 6.67 -17.45
N LYS A 329 -10.03 7.14 -16.77
CA LYS A 329 -11.24 7.68 -17.44
C LYS A 329 -10.91 8.86 -18.36
N GLU A 330 -10.04 9.77 -17.93
CA GLU A 330 -9.65 10.94 -18.74
C GLU A 330 -8.74 10.57 -19.92
N ALA A 331 -7.91 9.52 -19.79
CA ALA A 331 -7.15 8.95 -20.90
C ALA A 331 -8.08 8.30 -21.93
N HIS A 332 -9.02 7.47 -21.48
CA HIS A 332 -9.99 6.82 -22.36
C HIS A 332 -10.88 7.81 -23.11
N LYS A 333 -11.33 8.90 -22.46
CA LYS A 333 -12.05 10.01 -23.12
C LYS A 333 -11.28 10.63 -24.29
N ARG A 334 -9.95 10.53 -24.28
CA ARG A 334 -9.05 11.03 -25.34
C ARG A 334 -8.63 9.97 -26.35
N GLY A 335 -9.15 8.74 -26.20
CA GLY A 335 -8.75 7.60 -27.02
C GLY A 335 -7.35 7.08 -26.69
N ILE A 336 -6.88 7.30 -25.45
CA ILE A 336 -5.57 6.87 -24.97
C ILE A 336 -5.76 5.64 -24.07
N GLU A 337 -5.18 4.50 -24.43
CA GLU A 337 -5.12 3.32 -23.56
C GLU A 337 -4.10 3.50 -22.43
N VAL A 338 -4.31 2.79 -21.32
CA VAL A 338 -3.39 2.83 -20.17
C VAL A 338 -2.83 1.43 -19.93
N ILE A 339 -1.53 1.28 -20.13
CA ILE A 339 -0.74 0.11 -19.71
C ILE A 339 -0.05 0.48 -18.40
N MET A 340 0.01 -0.48 -17.47
CA MET A 340 0.74 -0.34 -16.23
C MET A 340 1.90 -1.35 -16.21
N ASP A 341 3.11 -0.85 -15.99
CA ASP A 341 4.26 -1.70 -15.72
C ASP A 341 4.09 -2.38 -14.35
N VAL A 342 4.26 -3.71 -14.31
CA VAL A 342 4.00 -4.54 -13.14
C VAL A 342 5.21 -5.41 -12.78
N VAL A 343 5.60 -5.34 -11.51
CA VAL A 343 6.83 -5.98 -11.00
C VAL A 343 6.50 -7.18 -10.14
N LEU A 344 6.08 -8.27 -10.78
CA LEU A 344 5.59 -9.46 -10.07
C LEU A 344 6.69 -10.47 -9.75
N ASN A 345 7.94 -10.20 -10.14
CA ASN A 345 9.05 -11.13 -10.00
C ASN A 345 9.79 -11.03 -8.64
N HIS A 346 9.65 -9.92 -7.91
CA HIS A 346 10.22 -9.71 -6.57
C HIS A 346 9.39 -8.67 -5.78
N THR A 347 9.73 -8.46 -4.51
CA THR A 347 9.09 -7.46 -3.63
C THR A 347 10.10 -6.56 -2.93
N ALA A 348 9.61 -5.50 -2.30
CA ALA A 348 10.40 -4.58 -1.47
C ALA A 348 10.95 -5.18 -0.17
N GLU A 349 10.55 -6.40 0.20
CA GLU A 349 11.07 -7.04 1.41
C GLU A 349 12.52 -7.50 1.25
N GLY A 350 13.08 -7.46 0.04
CA GLY A 350 14.47 -7.83 -0.25
C GLY A 350 14.78 -9.26 0.21
N ASN A 351 16.02 -9.51 0.63
CA ASN A 351 16.43 -10.80 1.21
C ASN A 351 16.21 -10.82 2.74
N GLU A 352 16.86 -11.75 3.44
CA GLU A 352 16.77 -11.90 4.91
C GLU A 352 17.16 -10.65 5.72
N LYS A 353 17.83 -9.67 5.10
CA LYS A 353 18.24 -8.40 5.73
C LYS A 353 17.27 -7.25 5.46
N GLY A 354 16.30 -7.46 4.57
CA GLY A 354 15.27 -6.46 4.27
C GLY A 354 14.16 -6.43 5.31
N PRO A 355 13.22 -5.50 5.18
CA PRO A 355 12.15 -5.31 6.15
C PRO A 355 11.12 -6.45 6.07
N ILE A 356 10.42 -6.71 7.18
CA ILE A 356 9.27 -7.64 7.24
C ILE A 356 8.01 -6.79 7.32
N VAL A 357 7.28 -6.66 6.21
CA VAL A 357 6.13 -5.74 6.10
C VAL A 357 4.86 -6.42 5.61
N SER A 358 4.96 -7.55 4.92
CA SER A 358 3.80 -8.30 4.43
C SER A 358 4.17 -9.78 4.22
N PHE A 359 4.44 -10.19 2.98
CA PHE A 359 4.53 -11.59 2.55
C PHE A 359 5.43 -12.47 3.41
N ARG A 360 6.61 -11.98 3.81
CA ARG A 360 7.56 -12.73 4.65
C ARG A 360 6.95 -13.09 6.00
N GLY A 361 6.30 -12.13 6.65
CA GLY A 361 5.67 -12.36 7.95
C GLY A 361 4.33 -13.10 7.84
N VAL A 362 3.64 -12.99 6.69
CA VAL A 362 2.37 -13.69 6.45
C VAL A 362 2.61 -15.18 6.19
N ASP A 363 3.48 -15.52 5.24
CA ASP A 363 3.96 -16.90 4.98
C ASP A 363 5.15 -16.92 4.01
N ASN A 364 6.36 -16.70 4.52
CA ASN A 364 7.59 -16.59 3.72
C ASN A 364 7.81 -17.76 2.75
N SER A 365 7.60 -19.00 3.22
CA SER A 365 7.83 -20.23 2.45
C SER A 365 6.86 -20.40 1.26
N VAL A 366 5.71 -19.74 1.34
CA VAL A 366 4.69 -19.75 0.28
C VAL A 366 4.97 -18.67 -0.75
N TYR A 367 5.26 -17.44 -0.30
CA TYR A 367 5.36 -16.27 -1.18
C TYR A 367 6.72 -16.10 -1.85
N TYR A 368 7.80 -16.67 -1.31
CA TYR A 368 9.15 -16.56 -1.88
C TYR A 368 9.72 -17.90 -2.31
N MET A 369 10.52 -17.88 -3.36
CA MET A 369 11.32 -19.03 -3.76
C MET A 369 12.53 -19.15 -2.83
N LEU A 370 12.60 -20.25 -2.09
CA LEU A 370 13.67 -20.53 -1.13
C LEU A 370 14.45 -21.77 -1.52
N ALA A 371 15.76 -21.75 -1.26
CA ALA A 371 16.60 -22.93 -1.28
C ALA A 371 16.32 -23.80 -0.02
N PRO A 372 16.80 -25.06 0.02
CA PRO A 372 16.47 -25.99 1.09
C PRO A 372 16.88 -25.56 2.52
N LYS A 373 17.77 -24.57 2.68
CA LYS A 373 18.15 -24.02 3.99
C LYS A 373 17.63 -22.60 4.21
N GLY A 374 16.54 -22.26 3.52
CA GLY A 374 15.84 -21.00 3.68
C GLY A 374 16.47 -19.80 2.97
N GLU A 375 17.56 -19.98 2.22
CA GLU A 375 18.15 -18.88 1.45
C GLU A 375 17.22 -18.43 0.32
N PHE A 376 17.05 -17.13 0.13
CA PHE A 376 16.24 -16.59 -0.96
C PHE A 376 16.92 -16.83 -2.31
N TYR A 377 16.20 -17.44 -3.26
CA TYR A 377 16.61 -17.37 -4.66
C TYR A 377 16.53 -15.91 -5.13
N ASN A 378 17.55 -15.46 -5.85
CA ASN A 378 17.64 -14.07 -6.30
C ASN A 378 17.77 -13.97 -7.83
N TYR A 379 16.82 -14.55 -8.56
CA TYR A 379 16.79 -14.45 -10.02
C TYR A 379 16.49 -13.03 -10.51
N SER A 380 15.79 -12.22 -9.70
CA SER A 380 15.51 -10.81 -10.00
C SER A 380 16.75 -9.91 -9.90
N GLY A 381 17.75 -10.32 -9.10
CA GLY A 381 18.87 -9.44 -8.70
C GLY A 381 18.52 -8.45 -7.58
N CYS A 382 17.28 -8.45 -7.07
CA CYS A 382 16.78 -7.48 -6.07
C CYS A 382 16.67 -8.06 -4.64
N GLY A 383 17.18 -9.26 -4.39
CA GLY A 383 17.28 -9.88 -3.06
C GLY A 383 16.32 -11.05 -2.84
N ASN A 384 15.17 -11.07 -3.52
CA ASN A 384 14.25 -12.21 -3.51
C ASN A 384 13.70 -12.52 -4.90
N THR A 385 13.05 -13.68 -5.02
CA THR A 385 12.21 -14.04 -6.16
C THR A 385 10.84 -14.43 -5.63
N PHE A 386 9.79 -13.76 -6.11
CA PHE A 386 8.42 -14.06 -5.74
C PHE A 386 7.99 -15.39 -6.35
N ASN A 387 7.28 -16.23 -5.58
CA ASN A 387 6.90 -17.57 -5.99
C ASN A 387 5.58 -17.55 -6.80
N CYS A 388 5.64 -17.03 -8.02
CA CYS A 388 4.46 -16.84 -8.88
C CYS A 388 3.72 -18.13 -9.24
N ASN A 389 4.40 -19.29 -9.20
CA ASN A 389 3.82 -20.58 -9.57
C ASN A 389 3.09 -21.28 -8.41
N HIS A 390 3.28 -20.82 -7.17
CA HIS A 390 2.47 -21.30 -6.07
C HIS A 390 1.02 -20.83 -6.24
N PRO A 391 -0.02 -21.65 -5.97
CA PRO A 391 -1.42 -21.26 -6.15
C PRO A 391 -1.80 -19.91 -5.54
N CYS A 392 -1.28 -19.59 -4.35
CA CYS A 392 -1.50 -18.31 -3.68
C CYS A 392 -0.72 -17.13 -4.31
N GLY A 393 0.47 -17.37 -4.85
CA GLY A 393 1.19 -16.37 -5.64
C GLY A 393 0.46 -16.10 -6.96
N ALA A 394 -0.06 -17.16 -7.58
CA ALA A 394 -0.84 -17.08 -8.81
C ALA A 394 -2.19 -16.35 -8.61
N SER A 395 -2.84 -16.44 -7.45
CA SER A 395 -4.07 -15.68 -7.17
C SER A 395 -3.82 -14.18 -7.11
N ILE A 396 -2.69 -13.75 -6.54
CA ILE A 396 -2.25 -12.35 -6.57
C ILE A 396 -2.01 -11.90 -8.01
N HIS A 397 -1.33 -12.72 -8.81
CA HIS A 397 -1.06 -12.42 -10.23
C HIS A 397 -2.35 -12.29 -11.05
N SER A 398 -3.35 -13.13 -10.80
CA SER A 398 -4.57 -13.16 -11.60
C SER A 398 -5.53 -12.00 -11.33
N GLY A 399 -5.34 -11.22 -10.26
CA GLY A 399 -6.23 -10.11 -9.87
C GLY A 399 -7.67 -10.52 -9.53
N LEU A 400 -8.00 -11.79 -9.70
CA LEU A 400 -9.30 -12.39 -9.46
C LEU A 400 -9.24 -13.19 -8.16
N PRO A 401 -10.19 -13.02 -7.23
CA PRO A 401 -10.41 -14.04 -6.20
C PRO A 401 -10.75 -15.32 -6.95
N ARG A 402 -9.84 -16.29 -6.98
CA ARG A 402 -10.21 -17.63 -7.45
C ARG A 402 -11.21 -18.15 -6.44
N GLU A 403 -12.47 -18.24 -6.86
CA GLU A 403 -13.41 -19.16 -6.23
C GLU A 403 -12.74 -20.53 -6.28
N GLY A 404 -12.33 -21.02 -5.11
CA GLY A 404 -11.68 -22.31 -5.00
C GLY A 404 -12.64 -23.38 -5.49
N ASN A 405 -12.31 -24.00 -6.63
CA ASN A 405 -12.84 -25.31 -6.97
C ASN A 405 -11.79 -26.34 -6.57
N GLU A 406 -12.21 -27.12 -5.56
CA GLU A 406 -11.77 -28.46 -5.13
C GLU A 406 -10.34 -28.66 -4.60
#